data_AF-A0A8J7DMJ0-F1
#
_entry.id   AF-A0A8J7DMJ0-F1
#
_cell.length_a   1.000
_cell.length_b   1.000
_cell.length_c   1.000
_cell.angle_alpha   90.00
_cell.angle_beta   90.00
_cell.angle_gamma   90.00
#
_symmetry.space_group_name_H-M   'P 1'
#
loop_
_entity.id
_entity.type
_entity.pdbx_description
1 polymer ?
#
loop_
_entity_poly.entity_id
_entity_poly.type
_entity_poly.pdbx_seq_one_letter_code
_entity_poly.pdbx_strand_id
1 'polypeptide(L)' 'MYLLYVDESGTTHDPNQQYFVLAGFCVFERQGYWIANQLDQIAARFDPADPAVVE' A
#
# COMPACT_ATOMS: atom_id res chain seq x y z
N MET A 1 -2.53 -16.88 12.32
CA MET A 1 -3.28 -15.61 12.30
C MET A 1 -3.21 -15.02 10.89
N TYR A 2 -4.18 -14.18 10.51
CA TYR A 2 -4.15 -13.42 9.25
C TYR A 2 -4.01 -11.93 9.56
N LEU A 3 -3.25 -11.21 8.73
CA LEU A 3 -3.18 -9.75 8.73
C LEU A 3 -4.14 -9.23 7.67
N LEU A 4 -4.97 -8.27 8.04
CA LEU A 4 -5.91 -7.61 7.15
C LEU A 4 -5.52 -6.15 7.04
N TYR A 5 -5.36 -5.67 5.81
CA TYR A 5 -5.13 -4.26 5.51
C TYR A 5 -6.19 -3.76 4.55
N VAL A 6 -6.67 -2.54 4.78
CA VAL A 6 -7.63 -1.84 3.93
C VAL A 6 -7.27 -0.36 3.91
N ASP A 7 -7.40 0.26 2.75
CA ASP A 7 -7.14 1.68 2.54
C ASP A 7 -8.08 2.24 1.48
N GLU A 8 -8.35 3.54 1.57
CA GLU A 8 -9.20 4.26 0.64
C GLU A 8 -8.46 5.42 -0.04
N SER A 9 -8.72 5.58 -1.34
CA SER A 9 -8.33 6.77 -2.07
C SER A 9 -9.55 7.65 -2.29
N GLY A 10 -9.51 8.82 -1.67
CA GLY A 10 -10.50 9.88 -1.80
C GLY A 10 -11.52 9.93 -0.65
N THR A 11 -12.42 10.90 -0.71
CA THR A 11 -13.42 11.17 0.32
C THR A 11 -14.84 11.07 -0.22
N THR A 12 -15.75 10.50 0.58
CA THR A 12 -17.19 10.43 0.26
C THR A 12 -17.90 11.78 0.41
N HIS A 13 -17.22 12.79 0.96
CA HIS A 13 -17.81 14.09 1.28
C HIS A 13 -17.48 15.19 0.27
N ASP A 14 -16.62 14.92 -0.72
CA ASP A 14 -16.35 15.88 -1.80
C ASP A 14 -17.26 15.59 -3.00
N PRO A 15 -18.26 16.45 -3.28
CA PRO A 15 -19.16 16.26 -4.41
C PRO A 15 -18.49 16.46 -5.78
N ASN A 16 -17.29 17.04 -5.83
CA ASN A 16 -16.52 17.19 -7.07
C ASN A 16 -15.63 15.98 -7.36
N GLN A 17 -15.47 15.07 -6.39
CA GLN A 17 -14.66 13.88 -6.56
C GLN A 17 -15.39 12.83 -7.40
N GLN A 18 -14.78 12.43 -8.52
CA GLN A 18 -15.41 11.53 -9.49
C GLN A 18 -15.32 10.05 -9.11
N TYR A 19 -14.26 9.68 -8.38
CA TYR A 19 -13.96 8.29 -8.06
C TYR A 19 -13.60 8.15 -6.58
N PHE A 20 -14.13 7.12 -5.94
CA PHE A 20 -13.73 6.64 -4.62
C PHE A 20 -13.26 5.20 -4.79
N VAL A 21 -12.03 4.89 -4.37
CA VAL A 21 -11.46 3.56 -4.52
C VAL A 21 -11.16 3.00 -3.15
N LEU A 22 -11.75 1.84 -2.85
CA LEU A 22 -11.46 1.07 -1.64
C LEU A 22 -10.70 -0.19 -2.06
N ALA A 23 -9.54 -0.42 -1.46
CA ALA A 23 -8.73 -1.59 -1.71
C ALA A 23 -8.19 -2.18 -0.41
N GLY A 24 -7.91 -3.47 -0.42
CA GLY A 24 -7.37 -4.15 0.74
C GLY A 24 -6.87 -5.53 0.38
N PHE A 25 -6.11 -6.12 1.30
CA PHE A 25 -5.58 -7.46 1.13
C PHE A 25 -5.50 -8.20 2.47
N CYS A 26 -5.47 -9.53 2.39
CA CYS A 26 -5.42 -10.43 3.53
C CYS A 26 -4.28 -11.42 3.32
N VAL A 27 -3.38 -11.54 4.29
CA VAL A 27 -2.19 -12.41 4.18
C VAL A 27 -2.00 -13.22 5.44
N PHE A 28 -1.34 -14.38 5.29
CA PHE A 28 -0.94 -15.14 6.46
C PHE A 28 0.18 -14.39 7.21
N GLU A 29 0.11 -14.36 8.53
CA GLU A 29 0.99 -13.52 9.37
C GLU A 29 2.50 -13.71 9.09
N ARG A 30 2.91 -14.91 8.66
CA ARG A 30 4.32 -15.24 8.37
C ARG A 30 4.83 -14.68 7.04
N GLN A 31 4.00 -13.95 6.29
CA GLN A 31 4.36 -13.39 4.99
C GLN A 31 4.83 -11.93 5.06
N GLY A 32 4.67 -11.23 6.20
CA GLY A 32 4.96 -9.80 6.32
C GLY A 32 6.38 -9.40 5.88
N TYR A 33 7.40 -10.12 6.34
CA TYR A 33 8.81 -9.87 5.97
C TYR A 33 9.04 -9.93 4.45
N TRP A 34 8.44 -10.90 3.78
CA TRP A 34 8.62 -11.09 2.34
C TRP A 34 7.91 -10.00 1.54
N ILE A 35 6.73 -9.58 1.98
CA ILE A 35 5.97 -8.50 1.34
C ILE A 35 6.74 -7.18 1.47
N ALA A 36 7.25 -6.86 2.65
CA ALA A 36 8.06 -5.66 2.88
C ALA A 36 9.29 -5.62 1.95
N ASN A 37 10.04 -6.73 1.85
CA ASN A 37 11.19 -6.81 0.94
C ASN A 37 10.79 -6.63 -0.54
N GLN A 38 9.62 -7.13 -0.96
CA GLN A 38 9.12 -6.90 -2.31
C GLN A 38 8.71 -5.43 -2.53
N LEU A 39 8.15 -4.77 -1.52
CA LEU A 39 7.85 -3.33 -1.56
C LEU A 39 9.13 -2.50 -1.69
N ASP A 40 10.17 -2.80 -0.91
CA ASP A 40 11.48 -2.14 -1.02
C ASP A 40 12.06 -2.23 -2.44
N GLN A 41 11.92 -3.40 -3.09
CA GLN A 41 12.36 -3.60 -4.48
C GLN A 41 11.54 -2.82 -5.51
N ILE A 42 10.30 -2.47 -5.20
CA ILE A 42 9.46 -1.60 -6.03
C ILE A 42 9.86 -0.15 -5.80
N ALA A 43 9.98 0.28 -4.53
CA ALA A 43 10.37 1.63 -4.14
C ALA A 43 11.73 2.03 -4.74
N ALA A 44 12.71 1.12 -4.74
CA ALA A 44 14.04 1.33 -5.31
C ALA A 44 14.04 1.59 -6.83
N ARG A 45 12.93 1.32 -7.54
CA ARG A 45 12.78 1.66 -8.96
C ARG A 45 12.42 3.13 -9.16
N PHE A 46 11.89 3.79 -8.13
CA PHE A 46 11.45 5.19 -8.17
C PHE A 46 12.51 6.12 -7.59
N ASP A 47 13.06 5.79 -6.43
CA ASP A 47 14.22 6.47 -5.84
C ASP A 47 15.27 5.43 -5.41
N PRO A 48 16.30 5.18 -6.24
CA PRO A 48 17.36 4.25 -5.89
C PRO A 48 18.30 4.76 -4.79
N ALA A 49 18.35 6.08 -4.55
CA ALA A 49 19.26 6.70 -3.60
C ALA A 49 18.68 6.69 -2.18
N ASP A 50 17.36 6.86 -2.06
CA ASP A 50 16.62 6.73 -0.81
C ASP A 50 15.23 6.10 -1.04
N PRO A 51 15.14 4.77 -1.21
CA PRO A 51 13.86 4.10 -1.48
C PRO A 51 12.82 4.31 -0.39
N ALA A 52 13.24 4.56 0.85
CA ALA A 52 12.35 4.65 2.01
C ALA A 52 11.45 5.90 1.99
N VAL A 53 11.77 6.92 1.18
CA VAL A 53 10.95 8.15 1.05
C VAL A 53 9.77 8.00 0.10
N VAL A 54 9.67 6.88 -0.60
CA VAL A 54 8.57 6.57 -1.53
C VAL A 54 7.33 6.09 -0.79
N GLU A 55 7.50 5.51 0.41
CA GLU A 55 6.42 5.11 1.33
C GLU A 55 5.94 6.30 2.19
#